data_AF-A0A5C6DTW1-F1
#
_entry.id   AF-A0A5C6DTW1-F1
#
_cell.length_a   1.000
_cell.length_b   1.000
_cell.length_c   1.000
_cell.angle_alpha   90.00
_cell.angle_beta   90.00
_cell.angle_gamma   90.00
#
_symmetry.space_group_name_H-M   'P 1'
#
loop_
_entity.id
_entity.type
_entity.pdbx_description
1 polymer ?
#
loop_
_entity_poly.entity_id
_entity_poly.type
_entity_poly.pdbx_seq_one_letter_code
_entity_poly.pdbx_strand_id
1 'polypeptide(L)'
;MVSLCCRVHPRLSKCPGRIDFHQPSVWPYFRRFHLNGPHRTGLHRHTTHCWIWHSALEGAWKVLVSICNSAKLSEFYLTRPATEANTMRFECNSTFYPKPTDLTHYFRSSEIDVWCHTAGDEPTVAARLAVDYFDIARAVGDGQSILHVCDAVSATWMQIYETTIEPDINFLGIREDFGFDDPVNGLVFIHGAVFHPDLNSWRTFILDSVCHMFPEDTATVMSKDTTNLEPKELASLGFRKVAGSELLFRPNMLLNTYSALNDNRDPEELIVAEDAQEYVNQQWSEFDGTS
;
A
#
# COMPACT_ATOMS: atom_id res chain seq x y z
N MET A 1 32.79 -13.23 -12.12
CA MET A 1 32.81 -12.91 -13.56
C MET A 1 31.72 -13.75 -14.21
N VAL A 2 30.49 -13.23 -14.29
CA VAL A 2 29.34 -13.99 -14.80
C VAL A 2 29.06 -13.52 -16.21
N SER A 3 29.20 -14.42 -17.18
CA SER A 3 28.88 -14.18 -18.59
C SER A 3 27.39 -14.48 -18.80
N LEU A 4 26.59 -13.46 -19.11
CA LEU A 4 25.19 -13.63 -19.50
C LEU A 4 25.12 -13.75 -21.03
N CYS A 5 24.85 -14.95 -21.54
CA CYS A 5 24.72 -15.21 -22.96
C CYS A 5 23.29 -14.92 -23.43
N CYS A 6 23.04 -13.73 -24.00
CA CYS A 6 21.76 -13.44 -24.65
C CYS A 6 21.72 -14.07 -26.05
N ARG A 7 20.80 -15.01 -26.29
CA ARG A 7 20.49 -15.54 -27.63
C ARG A 7 19.68 -14.49 -28.40
N VAL A 8 20.33 -13.77 -29.31
CA VAL A 8 19.71 -12.79 -30.20
C VAL A 8 19.21 -13.49 -31.46
N HIS A 9 17.93 -13.34 -31.80
CA HIS A 9 17.36 -13.78 -33.08
C HIS A 9 18.02 -13.01 -34.24
N PRO A 10 18.34 -13.64 -35.39
CA PRO A 10 19.21 -13.07 -36.39
C PRO A 10 18.43 -12.16 -37.34
N ARG A 11 18.50 -10.85 -37.12
CA ARG A 11 18.41 -9.81 -38.15
C ARG A 11 18.70 -8.46 -37.50
N LEU A 12 19.90 -7.96 -37.76
CA LEU A 12 20.42 -6.58 -37.69
C LEU A 12 21.85 -6.61 -37.18
N SER A 13 22.76 -6.94 -38.10
CA SER A 13 24.20 -6.76 -37.95
C SER A 13 24.59 -5.30 -38.18
N LYS A 14 25.58 -4.84 -37.40
CA LYS A 14 26.47 -3.66 -37.56
C LYS A 14 26.16 -2.46 -36.67
N CYS A 15 26.91 -2.36 -35.57
CA CYS A 15 27.80 -1.23 -35.23
C CYS A 15 28.67 -1.61 -34.01
N PRO A 16 30.00 -1.41 -34.02
CA PRO A 16 30.88 -1.74 -32.91
C PRO A 16 31.07 -0.52 -31.99
N GLY A 17 30.90 -0.69 -30.69
CA GLY A 17 31.20 0.32 -29.69
C GLY A 17 31.44 -0.34 -28.34
N ARG A 18 32.71 -0.44 -27.96
CA ARG A 18 33.15 -0.89 -26.64
C ARG A 18 32.96 0.28 -25.67
N ILE A 19 32.16 0.09 -24.63
CA ILE A 19 32.04 1.06 -23.53
C ILE A 19 32.43 0.32 -22.26
N ASP A 20 33.61 0.64 -21.74
CA ASP A 20 34.06 0.21 -20.42
C ASP A 20 33.53 1.20 -19.38
N PHE A 21 32.89 0.72 -18.31
CA PHE A 21 32.45 1.55 -17.16
C PHE A 21 33.20 1.14 -15.89
N HIS A 22 33.89 2.11 -15.29
CA HIS A 22 34.36 2.06 -13.91
C HIS A 22 33.21 2.40 -12.96
N GLN A 23 32.99 1.59 -11.93
CA GLN A 23 32.04 1.86 -10.83
C GLN A 23 32.49 3.03 -9.96
N PRO A 24 31.52 3.78 -9.40
CA PRO A 24 31.25 3.59 -7.97
C PRO A 24 29.76 3.52 -7.59
N SER A 25 29.49 2.63 -6.61
CA SER A 25 28.42 2.57 -5.59
C SER A 25 27.02 3.17 -5.83
N VAL A 26 26.04 2.24 -5.87
CA VAL A 26 24.70 2.23 -5.25
C VAL A 26 23.81 3.48 -5.43
N TRP A 27 23.02 3.50 -6.51
CA TRP A 27 21.73 4.20 -6.65
C TRP A 27 20.79 3.30 -7.49
N PRO A 28 19.47 3.24 -7.25
CA PRO A 28 18.56 2.37 -8.00
C PRO A 28 18.33 2.87 -9.43
N TYR A 29 18.44 1.95 -10.39
CA TYR A 29 18.29 2.22 -11.83
C TYR A 29 16.80 2.27 -12.22
N PHE A 30 16.32 3.43 -12.68
CA PHE A 30 15.07 3.52 -13.45
C PHE A 30 15.32 3.10 -14.90
N ARG A 31 14.62 2.07 -15.40
CA ARG A 31 14.56 1.78 -16.84
C ARG A 31 13.21 2.18 -17.42
N ARG A 32 13.24 3.14 -18.35
CA ARG A 32 12.11 3.48 -19.19
C ARG A 32 12.02 2.47 -20.34
N PHE A 33 10.93 1.73 -20.44
CA PHE A 33 10.64 0.92 -21.62
C PHE A 33 9.56 1.60 -22.46
N HIS A 34 9.86 1.82 -23.74
CA HIS A 34 8.86 2.19 -24.74
C HIS A 34 8.38 0.91 -25.42
N LEU A 35 7.17 0.43 -25.08
CA LEU A 35 6.50 -0.63 -25.83
C LEU A 35 5.80 0.02 -27.04
N ASN A 36 6.45 -0.02 -28.19
CA ASN A 36 5.79 0.32 -29.46
C ASN A 36 5.09 -0.93 -30.01
N GLY A 37 3.77 -0.99 -29.86
CA GLY A 37 2.94 -1.96 -30.58
C GLY A 37 2.83 -1.61 -32.07
N PRO A 38 2.58 -2.58 -32.97
CA PRO A 38 2.51 -2.33 -34.39
C PRO A 38 1.27 -1.48 -34.75
N HIS A 39 1.52 -0.48 -35.60
CA HIS A 39 0.52 0.47 -36.09
C HIS A 39 -0.66 -0.21 -36.80
N ARG A 40 -1.87 0.02 -36.31
CA ARG A 40 -3.07 0.15 -37.15
C ARG A 40 -3.75 1.49 -36.84
N THR A 41 -4.20 2.10 -37.91
CA THR A 41 -4.56 3.51 -38.08
C THR A 41 -5.79 3.96 -37.30
N GLY A 42 -5.66 5.10 -36.60
CA GLY A 42 -6.75 6.05 -36.35
C GLY A 42 -7.57 5.88 -35.06
N LEU A 43 -7.10 6.46 -33.95
CA LEU A 43 -7.82 7.37 -33.03
C LEU A 43 -6.91 7.65 -31.79
N HIS A 44 -7.08 8.83 -31.19
CA HIS A 44 -6.43 9.40 -29.99
C HIS A 44 -5.26 8.64 -29.31
N ARG A 45 -4.08 9.28 -29.27
CA ARG A 45 -2.92 8.84 -28.46
C ARG A 45 -3.24 8.99 -26.97
N HIS A 46 -3.48 7.89 -26.28
CA HIS A 46 -3.25 7.80 -24.84
C HIS A 46 -1.83 7.27 -24.64
N THR A 47 -1.00 8.02 -23.93
CA THR A 47 0.38 7.63 -23.62
C THR A 47 0.35 6.86 -22.30
N THR A 48 0.44 5.55 -22.35
CA THR A 48 0.54 4.71 -21.15
C THR A 48 1.99 4.70 -20.67
N HIS A 49 2.23 5.10 -19.42
CA HIS A 49 3.54 4.99 -18.77
C HIS A 49 3.53 3.79 -17.83
N CYS A 50 4.30 2.77 -18.17
CA CYS A 50 4.45 1.57 -17.34
C CYS A 50 5.82 1.64 -16.65
N TRP A 51 5.81 1.52 -15.32
CA TRP A 51 7.02 1.50 -14.50
C TRP A 51 7.20 0.09 -13.96
N ILE A 52 8.37 -0.52 -14.21
CA ILE A 52 8.72 -1.83 -13.71
C ILE A 52 9.78 -1.64 -12.64
N TRP A 53 9.46 -2.00 -11.40
CA TRP A 53 10.40 -2.03 -10.30
C TRP A 53 11.05 -3.41 -10.22
N HIS A 54 12.38 -3.45 -10.04
CA HIS A 54 13.13 -4.69 -9.88
C HIS A 54 13.94 -4.60 -8.58
N SER A 55 13.50 -5.32 -7.55
CA SER A 55 14.35 -5.65 -6.41
C SER A 55 15.10 -6.94 -6.72
N ALA A 56 16.42 -6.90 -6.66
CA ALA A 56 17.29 -8.05 -6.85
C ALA A 56 17.62 -8.66 -5.48
N LEU A 57 16.65 -9.36 -4.90
CA LEU A 57 16.88 -10.33 -3.83
C LEU A 57 16.31 -11.67 -4.29
N GLU A 58 17.14 -12.69 -4.23
CA GLU A 58 16.81 -14.05 -4.66
C GLU A 58 15.55 -14.53 -3.93
N GLY A 59 14.48 -14.78 -4.69
CA GLY A 59 13.17 -15.22 -4.18
C GLY A 59 12.01 -14.22 -4.32
N ALA A 60 12.20 -13.05 -4.93
CA ALA A 60 11.25 -11.94 -4.85
C ALA A 60 10.00 -12.02 -5.76
N TRP A 61 8.85 -11.77 -5.15
CA TRP A 61 7.60 -11.31 -5.76
C TRP A 61 7.85 -10.04 -6.61
N LYS A 62 7.14 -9.91 -7.75
CA LYS A 62 7.24 -8.73 -8.63
C LYS A 62 5.95 -7.92 -8.55
N VAL A 63 6.03 -6.71 -8.02
CA VAL A 63 4.93 -5.74 -8.05
C VAL A 63 5.01 -4.96 -9.37
N LEU A 64 3.93 -5.00 -10.15
CA LEU A 64 3.79 -4.18 -11.36
C LEU A 64 2.80 -3.04 -11.06
N VAL A 65 3.27 -1.79 -11.19
CA VAL A 65 2.44 -0.60 -10.96
C VAL A 65 2.12 0.04 -12.31
N SER A 66 0.84 0.07 -12.68
CA SER A 66 0.35 0.82 -13.84
C SER A 66 -0.31 2.10 -13.37
N ILE A 67 0.26 3.25 -13.73
CA ILE A 67 -0.34 4.58 -13.48
C ILE A 67 -0.93 5.07 -14.79
N CYS A 68 -2.25 4.99 -14.92
CA CYS A 68 -2.98 5.57 -16.05
C CYS A 68 -3.30 7.04 -15.77
N ASN A 69 -2.84 7.92 -16.67
CA ASN A 69 -3.09 9.36 -16.60
C ASN A 69 -4.51 9.69 -17.11
N SER A 70 -5.53 9.21 -16.38
CA SER A 70 -6.93 9.64 -16.47
C SER A 70 -7.76 8.93 -15.40
N ALA A 71 -7.94 9.55 -14.23
CA ALA A 71 -9.03 9.41 -13.24
C ALA A 71 -9.69 8.03 -12.95
N LYS A 72 -9.13 6.88 -13.31
CA LYS A 72 -9.64 5.55 -12.95
C LYS A 72 -8.52 4.52 -12.86
N LEU A 73 -8.48 3.88 -11.68
CA LEU A 73 -7.89 2.59 -11.32
C LEU A 73 -6.38 2.40 -11.54
N SER A 74 -5.66 2.27 -10.42
CA SER A 74 -4.43 1.48 -10.34
C SER A 74 -4.81 0.03 -10.05
N GLU A 75 -4.79 -0.84 -11.06
CA GLU A 75 -4.84 -2.29 -10.84
C GLU A 75 -3.41 -2.79 -10.56
N PHE A 76 -3.21 -3.46 -9.43
CA PHE A 76 -1.98 -4.17 -9.11
C PHE A 76 -2.08 -5.60 -9.65
N TYR A 77 -1.39 -5.89 -10.75
CA TYR A 77 -1.33 -7.26 -11.27
C TYR A 77 0.00 -7.93 -10.90
N LEU A 78 -0.08 -8.95 -10.06
CA LEU A 78 0.95 -9.99 -9.96
C LEU A 78 0.78 -10.92 -11.18
N THR A 79 1.45 -10.66 -12.30
CA THR A 79 1.36 -11.58 -13.45
C THR A 79 2.33 -12.75 -13.32
N ARG A 80 1.78 -13.94 -13.02
CA ARG A 80 2.38 -15.27 -13.24
C ARG A 80 1.44 -16.11 -14.13
N PRO A 81 1.93 -17.14 -14.85
CA PRO A 81 1.18 -17.80 -15.92
C PRO A 81 0.11 -18.76 -15.39
N ALA A 82 -1.12 -18.62 -15.89
CA ALA A 82 -2.15 -19.62 -16.22
C ALA A 82 -2.29 -20.90 -15.37
N THR A 83 -2.17 -20.76 -14.05
CA THR A 83 -2.72 -21.65 -13.02
C THR A 83 -3.05 -20.74 -11.84
N GLU A 84 -4.14 -19.97 -11.96
CA GLU A 84 -4.64 -19.10 -10.89
C GLU A 84 -5.32 -19.99 -9.85
N ALA A 85 -4.51 -20.42 -8.89
CA ALA A 85 -4.88 -21.25 -7.76
C ALA A 85 -5.21 -20.35 -6.57
N ASN A 86 -6.46 -20.40 -6.10
CA ASN A 86 -6.93 -20.21 -4.73
C ASN A 86 -6.29 -19.12 -3.81
N THR A 87 -5.67 -18.05 -4.31
CA THR A 87 -4.93 -17.11 -3.46
C THR A 87 -5.77 -15.95 -2.92
N MET A 88 -5.62 -15.61 -1.62
CA MET A 88 -6.08 -14.34 -1.05
C MET A 88 -5.52 -13.13 -1.83
N ARG A 89 -6.38 -12.18 -2.22
CA ARG A 89 -6.02 -11.00 -3.03
C ARG A 89 -6.52 -9.71 -2.38
N PHE A 90 -5.69 -8.67 -2.45
CA PHE A 90 -6.05 -7.32 -1.99
C PHE A 90 -6.39 -6.43 -3.19
N GLU A 91 -7.54 -5.78 -3.15
CA GLU A 91 -7.95 -4.78 -4.15
C GLU A 91 -8.12 -3.43 -3.47
N CYS A 92 -7.47 -2.39 -3.99
CA CYS A 92 -7.46 -1.07 -3.39
C CYS A 92 -8.17 -0.05 -4.30
N ASN A 93 -9.35 0.39 -3.86
CA ASN A 93 -10.12 1.44 -4.51
C ASN A 93 -9.79 2.77 -3.85
N SER A 94 -9.24 3.72 -4.61
CA SER A 94 -8.74 4.96 -4.01
C SER A 94 -8.80 6.16 -4.94
N THR A 95 -9.00 7.34 -4.35
CA THR A 95 -8.96 8.62 -5.07
C THR A 95 -7.63 9.32 -4.85
N PHE A 96 -6.91 9.58 -5.94
CA PHE A 96 -5.64 10.31 -5.91
C PHE A 96 -5.72 11.56 -6.79
N TYR A 97 -5.28 12.69 -6.25
CA TYR A 97 -5.22 13.97 -6.95
C TYR A 97 -3.77 14.28 -7.37
N PRO A 98 -3.38 14.13 -8.65
CA PRO A 98 -2.01 14.40 -9.10
C PRO A 98 -1.60 15.88 -8.99
N LYS A 99 -2.58 16.78 -8.92
CA LYS A 99 -2.38 18.20 -8.68
C LYS A 99 -3.40 18.66 -7.63
N PRO A 100 -3.01 18.82 -6.37
CA PRO A 100 -3.92 19.25 -5.31
C PRO A 100 -4.36 20.68 -5.62
N THR A 101 -5.65 20.96 -5.46
CA THR A 101 -6.23 22.29 -5.65
C THR A 101 -7.00 22.74 -4.41
N ASP A 102 -7.17 21.83 -3.45
CA ASP A 102 -7.84 22.00 -2.18
C ASP A 102 -7.02 21.29 -1.10
N LEU A 103 -7.14 21.72 0.16
CA LEU A 103 -6.40 21.14 1.28
C LEU A 103 -6.74 19.66 1.51
N THR A 104 -7.97 19.25 1.21
CA THR A 104 -8.40 17.85 1.31
C THR A 104 -7.71 16.94 0.28
N HIS A 105 -7.20 17.50 -0.83
CA HIS A 105 -6.59 16.71 -1.92
C HIS A 105 -5.19 16.14 -1.58
N TYR A 106 -4.63 16.47 -0.41
CA TYR A 106 -3.40 15.83 0.11
C TYR A 106 -3.69 14.50 0.80
N PHE A 107 -4.96 14.18 1.03
CA PHE A 107 -5.40 12.87 1.49
C PHE A 107 -5.80 11.99 0.32
N ARG A 108 -5.49 10.71 0.49
CA ARG A 108 -5.88 9.62 -0.40
C ARG A 108 -6.71 8.63 0.40
N SER A 109 -8.02 8.81 0.37
CA SER A 109 -8.95 7.84 0.94
C SER A 109 -9.01 6.58 0.09
N SER A 110 -9.02 5.43 0.75
CA SER A 110 -8.95 4.11 0.13
C SER A 110 -9.87 3.13 0.84
N GLU A 111 -10.61 2.35 0.05
CA GLU A 111 -11.25 1.11 0.49
C GLU A 111 -10.40 -0.06 -0.01
N ILE A 112 -10.06 -0.97 0.89
CA ILE A 112 -9.24 -2.15 0.58
C ILE A 112 -10.09 -3.40 0.81
N ASP A 113 -10.44 -4.07 -0.29
CA ASP A 113 -11.16 -5.34 -0.28
C ASP A 113 -10.18 -6.51 -0.25
N VAL A 114 -10.45 -7.48 0.63
CA VAL A 114 -9.72 -8.74 0.72
C VAL A 114 -10.59 -9.84 0.11
N TRP A 115 -10.22 -10.23 -1.10
CA TRP A 115 -10.84 -11.30 -1.86
C TRP A 115 -10.28 -12.65 -1.44
N CYS A 116 -11.16 -13.60 -1.16
CA CYS A 116 -10.82 -14.99 -0.82
C CYS A 116 -11.65 -15.95 -1.67
N HIS A 117 -11.22 -17.21 -1.75
CA HIS A 117 -11.94 -18.23 -2.50
C HIS A 117 -13.05 -18.85 -1.66
N THR A 118 -14.13 -19.24 -2.32
CA THR A 118 -15.21 -20.03 -1.74
C THR A 118 -15.12 -21.48 -2.24
N ALA A 119 -15.87 -22.39 -1.61
CA ALA A 119 -15.97 -23.77 -2.09
C ALA A 119 -16.66 -23.89 -3.47
N GLY A 120 -17.37 -22.84 -3.91
CA GLY A 120 -18.07 -22.75 -5.19
C GLY A 120 -17.27 -22.12 -6.33
N ASP A 121 -15.94 -22.04 -6.20
CA ASP A 121 -14.95 -21.49 -7.15
C ASP A 121 -15.02 -19.97 -7.44
N GLU A 122 -16.11 -19.28 -7.11
CA GLU A 122 -16.19 -17.83 -7.27
C GLU A 122 -15.51 -17.09 -6.09
N PRO A 123 -14.57 -16.16 -6.36
CA PRO A 123 -13.95 -15.37 -5.32
C PRO A 123 -14.93 -14.35 -4.75
N THR A 124 -14.83 -14.12 -3.45
CA THR A 124 -15.75 -13.24 -2.72
C THR A 124 -14.98 -12.31 -1.77
N VAL A 125 -15.56 -11.15 -1.45
CA VAL A 125 -14.98 -10.22 -0.48
C VAL A 125 -15.21 -10.77 0.93
N ALA A 126 -14.14 -11.12 1.63
CA ALA A 126 -14.21 -11.68 2.97
C ALA A 126 -13.74 -10.70 4.06
N ALA A 127 -13.06 -9.61 3.68
CA ALA A 127 -12.83 -8.45 4.55
C ALA A 127 -12.78 -7.16 3.76
N ARG A 128 -13.02 -6.05 4.45
CA ARG A 128 -12.92 -4.70 3.92
C ARG A 128 -12.30 -3.77 4.95
N LEU A 129 -11.38 -2.90 4.52
CA LEU A 129 -10.73 -1.89 5.36
C LEU A 129 -10.86 -0.50 4.73
N ALA A 130 -11.12 0.51 5.57
CA ALA A 130 -11.10 1.91 5.18
C ALA A 130 -9.82 2.56 5.71
N VAL A 131 -9.08 3.16 4.78
CA VAL A 131 -7.73 3.67 5.01
C VAL A 131 -7.56 5.02 4.33
N ASP A 132 -7.20 6.01 5.12
CA ASP A 132 -6.79 7.32 4.61
C ASP A 132 -5.26 7.42 4.61
N TYR A 133 -4.66 7.84 3.50
CA TYR A 133 -3.24 8.15 3.42
C TYR A 133 -3.01 9.65 3.29
N PHE A 134 -2.23 10.22 4.20
CA PHE A 134 -1.81 11.61 4.18
C PHE A 134 -0.35 11.74 3.73
N ASP A 135 -0.14 12.40 2.59
CA ASP A 135 1.18 12.67 2.02
C ASP A 135 1.76 13.98 2.61
N ILE A 136 2.40 13.86 3.79
CA ILE A 136 3.01 14.99 4.51
C ILE A 136 4.10 15.63 3.65
N ALA A 137 5.01 14.82 3.09
CA ALA A 137 6.13 15.33 2.30
C ALA A 137 5.66 16.18 1.12
N ARG A 138 4.58 15.79 0.46
CA ARG A 138 3.97 16.58 -0.61
C ARG A 138 3.33 17.87 -0.10
N ALA A 139 2.56 17.81 0.98
CA ALA A 139 1.94 19.00 1.56
C ALA A 139 2.99 20.04 1.98
N VAL A 140 4.07 19.59 2.65
CA VAL A 140 5.21 20.45 3.00
C VAL A 140 5.92 20.98 1.75
N GLY A 141 6.16 20.13 0.75
CA GLY A 141 6.79 20.52 -0.52
C GLY A 141 6.03 21.60 -1.28
N ASP A 142 4.70 21.58 -1.21
CA ASP A 142 3.80 22.58 -1.78
C ASP A 142 3.56 23.79 -0.85
N GLY A 143 4.29 23.88 0.27
CA GLY A 143 4.25 24.99 1.23
C GLY A 143 2.97 25.08 2.06
N GLN A 144 2.24 23.97 2.20
CA GLN A 144 1.01 23.93 2.99
C GLN A 144 1.29 23.71 4.48
N SER A 145 0.46 24.33 5.31
CA SER A 145 0.45 24.05 6.75
C SER A 145 -0.23 22.71 7.01
N ILE A 146 0.50 21.78 7.65
CA ILE A 146 -0.01 20.46 8.01
C ILE A 146 -1.23 20.55 8.94
N LEU A 147 -1.19 21.50 9.89
CA LEU A 147 -2.32 21.81 10.76
C LEU A 147 -3.59 22.15 9.94
N HIS A 148 -3.48 23.08 8.99
CA HIS A 148 -4.64 23.49 8.18
C HIS A 148 -5.14 22.37 7.26
N VAL A 149 -4.23 21.51 6.78
CA VAL A 149 -4.59 20.36 5.96
C VAL A 149 -5.40 19.34 6.78
N CYS A 150 -4.97 19.01 8.00
CA CYS A 150 -5.72 18.12 8.90
C CYS A 150 -7.07 18.73 9.33
N ASP A 151 -7.10 20.03 9.63
CA ASP A 151 -8.31 20.76 10.05
C ASP A 151 -9.39 20.78 8.95
N ALA A 152 -8.95 20.92 7.69
CA ALA A 152 -9.85 20.93 6.54
C ALA A 152 -10.50 19.57 6.25
N VAL A 153 -9.95 18.46 6.74
CA VAL A 153 -10.47 17.11 6.48
C VAL A 153 -11.47 16.68 7.53
N SER A 154 -11.04 16.56 8.80
CA SER A 154 -11.94 16.12 9.88
C SER A 154 -11.37 16.39 11.27
N ALA A 155 -12.26 16.41 12.26
CA ALA A 155 -11.89 16.46 13.68
C ALA A 155 -11.03 15.25 14.10
N THR A 156 -11.26 14.08 13.49
CA THR A 156 -10.44 12.88 13.73
C THR A 156 -9.00 13.08 13.25
N TRP A 157 -8.82 13.66 12.06
CA TRP A 157 -7.49 13.96 11.54
C TRP A 157 -6.78 15.04 12.35
N MET A 158 -7.52 15.99 12.92
CA MET A 158 -6.98 16.94 13.90
C MET A 158 -6.50 16.25 15.18
N GLN A 159 -7.27 15.29 15.71
CA GLN A 159 -6.83 14.51 16.87
C GLN A 159 -5.56 13.70 16.57
N ILE A 160 -5.48 13.09 15.37
CA ILE A 160 -4.28 12.36 14.93
C ILE A 160 -3.09 13.30 14.86
N TYR A 161 -3.25 14.48 14.25
CA TYR A 161 -2.23 15.53 14.20
C TYR A 161 -1.73 15.85 15.61
N GLU A 162 -2.62 16.24 16.53
CA GLU A 162 -2.25 16.61 17.91
C GLU A 162 -1.60 15.47 18.69
N THR A 163 -1.97 14.22 18.38
CA THR A 163 -1.45 13.03 19.06
C THR A 163 -0.08 12.61 18.54
N THR A 164 0.21 12.84 17.25
CA THR A 164 1.37 12.25 16.56
C THR A 164 2.43 13.26 16.15
N ILE A 165 2.06 14.51 15.86
CA ILE A 165 2.97 15.55 15.37
C ILE A 165 3.35 16.48 16.52
N GLU A 166 4.59 16.94 16.53
CA GLU A 166 5.01 17.92 17.54
C GLU A 166 4.22 19.22 17.38
N PRO A 167 3.69 19.79 18.48
CA PRO A 167 2.91 21.01 18.41
C PRO A 167 3.82 22.21 18.07
N ASP A 168 3.85 22.58 16.79
CA ASP A 168 4.50 23.79 16.29
C ASP A 168 3.74 24.34 15.05
N ILE A 169 3.90 25.64 14.80
CA ILE A 169 3.29 26.34 13.67
C ILE A 169 3.94 25.92 12.34
N ASN A 170 5.21 25.52 12.39
CA ASN A 170 5.94 24.89 11.30
C ASN A 170 6.07 23.41 11.63
N PHE A 171 5.69 22.50 10.72
CA PHE A 171 5.90 21.07 10.93
C PHE A 171 7.37 20.78 11.29
N LEU A 172 7.63 20.38 12.54
CA LEU A 172 8.97 20.01 13.02
C LEU A 172 9.25 18.53 12.77
N GLY A 173 8.23 17.69 12.90
CA GLY A 173 8.32 16.25 12.72
C GLY A 173 7.22 15.51 13.46
N ILE A 174 7.24 14.18 13.35
CA ILE A 174 6.54 13.32 14.29
C ILE A 174 7.24 13.42 15.65
N ARG A 175 6.47 13.28 16.74
CA ARG A 175 6.99 13.41 18.10
C ARG A 175 8.23 12.55 18.35
N GLU A 176 9.27 13.18 18.89
CA GLU A 176 10.55 12.53 19.23
C GLU A 176 10.38 11.38 20.25
N ASP A 177 9.36 11.44 21.12
CA ASP A 177 9.13 10.43 22.16
C ASP A 177 8.66 9.07 21.63
N PHE A 178 8.38 8.96 20.32
CA PHE A 178 8.15 7.67 19.67
C PHE A 178 9.44 6.87 19.43
N GLY A 179 10.62 7.50 19.54
CA GLY A 179 11.91 6.83 19.60
C GLY A 179 12.33 6.17 18.29
N PHE A 180 12.24 6.91 17.19
CA PHE A 180 12.80 6.54 15.89
C PHE A 180 13.47 7.78 15.26
N ASP A 181 14.59 7.56 14.58
CA ASP A 181 15.43 8.65 14.04
C ASP A 181 15.09 8.99 12.58
N ASP A 182 14.41 8.08 11.89
CA ASP A 182 14.07 8.21 10.47
C ASP A 182 12.86 9.14 10.25
N PRO A 183 12.88 9.99 9.22
CA PRO A 183 11.77 10.90 8.94
C PRO A 183 10.53 10.12 8.48
N VAL A 184 9.36 10.52 9.00
CA VAL A 184 8.06 10.04 8.54
C VAL A 184 7.50 11.04 7.53
N ASN A 185 7.36 10.60 6.29
CA ASN A 185 6.92 11.41 5.15
C ASN A 185 5.42 11.27 4.85
N GLY A 186 4.72 10.39 5.56
CA GLY A 186 3.27 10.27 5.46
C GLY A 186 2.64 9.48 6.61
N LEU A 187 1.33 9.65 6.77
CA LEU A 187 0.53 8.95 7.77
C LEU A 187 -0.54 8.09 7.09
N VAL A 188 -0.67 6.86 7.54
CA VAL A 188 -1.72 5.93 7.12
C VAL A 188 -2.70 5.79 8.28
N PHE A 189 -3.96 6.13 8.11
CA PHE A 189 -4.98 5.99 9.14
C PHE A 189 -5.97 4.90 8.77
N ILE A 190 -5.95 3.78 9.51
CA ILE A 190 -6.94 2.71 9.36
C ILE A 190 -8.08 3.01 10.32
N HIS A 191 -9.23 3.38 9.78
CA HIS A 191 -10.35 3.90 10.56
C HIS A 191 -11.58 3.01 10.55
N GLY A 192 -11.62 2.01 9.67
CA GLY A 192 -12.65 0.97 9.66
C GLY A 192 -12.07 -0.35 9.18
N ALA A 193 -12.49 -1.45 9.78
CA ALA A 193 -12.16 -2.78 9.31
C ALA A 193 -13.27 -3.78 9.67
N VAL A 194 -13.73 -4.52 8.66
CA VAL A 194 -14.72 -5.60 8.80
C VAL A 194 -14.09 -6.88 8.30
N PHE A 195 -14.14 -7.92 9.12
CA PHE A 195 -13.63 -9.25 8.79
C PHE A 195 -14.74 -10.28 8.94
N HIS A 196 -14.93 -11.12 7.93
CA HIS A 196 -15.71 -12.35 8.07
C HIS A 196 -15.05 -13.24 9.15
N PRO A 197 -15.84 -13.96 9.99
CA PRO A 197 -15.29 -14.83 11.04
C PRO A 197 -14.25 -15.85 10.55
N ASP A 198 -14.33 -16.31 9.30
CA ASP A 198 -13.34 -17.23 8.72
C ASP A 198 -11.93 -16.59 8.59
N LEU A 199 -11.85 -15.26 8.56
CA LEU A 199 -10.58 -14.53 8.52
C LEU A 199 -10.00 -14.23 9.89
N ASN A 200 -10.61 -14.67 11.00
CA ASN A 200 -10.17 -14.34 12.35
C ASN A 200 -8.69 -14.69 12.59
N SER A 201 -8.25 -15.83 12.10
CA SER A 201 -6.86 -16.24 12.23
C SER A 201 -5.91 -15.46 11.30
N TRP A 202 -6.44 -14.83 10.25
CA TRP A 202 -5.67 -14.13 9.20
C TRP A 202 -5.56 -12.62 9.42
N ARG A 203 -6.28 -12.06 10.41
CA ARG A 203 -6.33 -10.60 10.66
C ARG A 203 -4.94 -9.96 10.82
N THR A 204 -4.03 -10.61 11.54
CA THR A 204 -2.64 -10.12 11.73
C THR A 204 -1.89 -10.02 10.41
N PHE A 205 -2.00 -11.05 9.57
CA PHE A 205 -1.40 -11.08 8.23
C PHE A 205 -1.99 -10.00 7.32
N ILE A 206 -3.32 -9.85 7.34
CA ILE A 206 -4.04 -8.86 6.54
C ILE A 206 -3.64 -7.44 6.96
N LEU A 207 -3.66 -7.15 8.26
CA LEU A 207 -3.27 -5.84 8.79
C LEU A 207 -1.81 -5.51 8.44
N ASP A 208 -0.90 -6.48 8.58
CA ASP A 208 0.49 -6.26 8.21
C ASP A 208 0.65 -6.00 6.71
N SER A 209 -0.04 -6.77 5.87
CA SER A 209 -0.04 -6.59 4.42
C SER A 209 -0.54 -5.21 4.03
N VAL A 210 -1.62 -4.73 4.64
CA VAL A 210 -2.16 -3.38 4.41
C VAL A 210 -1.15 -2.30 4.79
N CYS A 211 -0.43 -2.44 5.91
CA CYS A 211 0.62 -1.49 6.27
C CYS A 211 1.73 -1.42 5.22
N HIS A 212 2.08 -2.56 4.60
CA HIS A 212 3.10 -2.64 3.54
C HIS A 212 2.61 -2.21 2.15
N MET A 213 1.32 -1.89 1.98
CA MET A 213 0.81 -1.31 0.72
C MET A 213 1.19 0.16 0.55
N PHE A 214 1.67 0.81 1.62
CA PHE A 214 2.09 2.21 1.64
C PHE A 214 3.62 2.33 1.71
N PRO A 215 4.19 3.50 1.36
CA PRO A 215 5.65 3.70 1.42
C PRO A 215 6.25 3.37 2.79
N GLU A 216 7.47 2.84 2.82
CA GLU A 216 8.14 2.39 4.06
C GLU A 216 8.41 3.55 5.03
N ASP A 217 8.60 4.76 4.51
CA ASP A 217 8.82 6.01 5.25
C ASP A 217 7.51 6.62 5.79
N THR A 218 6.52 5.79 6.08
CA THR A 218 5.23 6.19 6.66
C THR A 218 5.04 5.62 8.06
N ALA A 219 4.04 6.13 8.77
CA ALA A 219 3.55 5.49 9.98
C ALA A 219 2.06 5.22 9.89
N THR A 220 1.66 4.05 10.39
CA THR A 220 0.27 3.62 10.48
C THR A 220 -0.30 3.99 11.86
N VAL A 221 -1.47 4.62 11.83
CA VAL A 221 -2.27 5.02 12.98
C VAL A 221 -3.60 4.29 12.91
N MET A 222 -4.10 3.84 14.06
CA MET A 222 -5.46 3.31 14.17
C MET A 222 -5.95 3.36 15.61
N SER A 223 -7.26 3.34 15.82
CA SER A 223 -7.82 3.10 17.16
C SER A 223 -7.61 1.65 17.57
N LYS A 224 -7.49 1.40 18.88
CA LYS A 224 -7.27 0.06 19.43
C LYS A 224 -8.33 -0.96 18.96
N ASP A 225 -9.58 -0.56 18.87
CA ASP A 225 -10.70 -1.47 18.63
C ASP A 225 -11.01 -1.64 17.12
N THR A 226 -10.28 -0.98 16.22
CA THR A 226 -10.57 -1.00 14.76
C THR A 226 -10.52 -2.41 14.16
N THR A 227 -9.57 -3.24 14.57
CA THR A 227 -9.36 -4.58 13.97
C THR A 227 -9.75 -5.75 14.88
N ASN A 228 -10.19 -5.46 16.11
CA ASN A 228 -10.46 -6.45 17.16
C ASN A 228 -9.31 -7.46 17.36
N LEU A 229 -8.06 -7.04 17.14
CA LEU A 229 -6.86 -7.81 17.46
C LEU A 229 -6.48 -7.61 18.93
N GLU A 230 -5.94 -8.65 19.55
CA GLU A 230 -5.49 -8.58 20.93
C GLU A 230 -4.26 -7.65 21.05
N PRO A 231 -4.06 -6.95 22.18
CA PRO A 231 -2.93 -6.05 22.37
C PRO A 231 -1.56 -6.70 22.12
N LYS A 232 -1.44 -8.01 22.42
CA LYS A 232 -0.21 -8.77 22.17
C LYS A 232 0.06 -8.97 20.68
N GLU A 233 -0.99 -9.19 19.87
CA GLU A 233 -0.87 -9.35 18.42
C GLU A 233 -0.49 -8.01 17.78
N LEU A 234 -1.13 -6.92 18.21
CA LEU A 234 -0.80 -5.56 17.76
C LEU A 234 0.64 -5.17 18.10
N ALA A 235 1.08 -5.45 19.33
CA ALA A 235 2.47 -5.22 19.74
C ALA A 235 3.47 -6.04 18.90
N SER A 236 3.11 -7.28 18.51
CA SER A 236 3.96 -8.11 17.66
C SER A 236 4.12 -7.57 16.24
N LEU A 237 3.14 -6.80 15.76
CA LEU A 237 3.21 -6.04 14.50
C LEU A 237 3.91 -4.68 14.65
N GLY A 238 4.40 -4.36 15.84
CA GLY A 238 5.09 -3.10 16.12
C GLY A 238 4.19 -1.92 16.44
N PHE A 239 2.87 -2.12 16.62
CA PHE A 239 2.00 -1.07 17.14
C PHE A 239 2.31 -0.76 18.60
N ARG A 240 2.34 0.53 18.92
CA ARG A 240 2.62 1.09 20.23
C ARG A 240 1.46 1.98 20.65
N LYS A 241 1.13 1.98 21.95
CA LYS A 241 0.13 2.92 22.49
C LYS A 241 0.73 4.32 22.54
N VAL A 242 0.00 5.33 22.08
CA VAL A 242 0.37 6.73 22.32
C VAL A 242 -0.13 7.16 23.69
N ALA A 243 0.76 7.71 24.52
CA ALA A 243 0.40 8.16 25.87
C ALA A 243 -0.68 9.25 25.80
N GLY A 244 -1.75 9.10 26.59
CA GLY A 244 -2.86 10.05 26.63
C GLY A 244 -3.89 9.92 25.49
N SER A 245 -3.78 8.89 24.64
CA SER A 245 -4.71 8.66 23.53
C SER A 245 -5.12 7.18 23.45
N GLU A 246 -6.24 6.92 22.77
CA GLU A 246 -6.68 5.57 22.37
C GLU A 246 -6.12 5.15 21.01
N LEU A 247 -5.32 6.03 20.39
CA LEU A 247 -4.61 5.73 19.16
C LEU A 247 -3.40 4.85 19.40
N LEU A 248 -3.23 3.92 18.47
CA LEU A 248 -2.04 3.10 18.28
C LEU A 248 -1.24 3.66 17.12
N PHE A 249 0.08 3.53 17.23
CA PHE A 249 1.03 4.05 16.26
C PHE A 249 2.06 2.97 15.90
N ARG A 250 2.33 2.80 14.61
CA ARG A 250 3.32 1.88 14.07
C ARG A 250 4.15 2.60 13.00
N PRO A 251 5.44 2.86 13.22
CA PRO A 251 6.35 3.23 12.13
C PRO A 251 6.52 2.04 11.18
N ASN A 252 6.29 2.23 9.88
CA ASN A 252 6.35 1.14 8.89
C ASN A 252 7.81 0.82 8.47
N MET A 253 8.76 1.71 8.74
CA MET A 253 10.20 1.51 8.56
C MET A 253 10.83 0.50 9.56
N LEU A 254 10.15 0.20 10.67
CA LEU A 254 10.66 -0.77 11.64
C LEU A 254 10.33 -2.19 11.18
N LEU A 255 11.37 -3.04 11.13
CA LEU A 255 11.32 -4.46 10.73
C LEU A 255 10.56 -5.39 11.71
N ASN A 256 9.54 -4.89 12.40
CA ASN A 256 8.59 -5.70 13.16
C ASN A 256 7.54 -6.30 12.22
N THR A 257 8.02 -6.88 11.12
CA THR A 257 7.20 -7.50 10.08
C THR A 257 6.58 -8.78 10.61
N TYR A 258 5.37 -9.08 10.16
CA TYR A 258 4.79 -10.40 10.33
C TYR A 258 5.79 -11.47 9.91
N SER A 259 6.14 -12.37 10.83
CA SER A 259 7.11 -13.42 10.53
C SER A 259 6.41 -14.61 9.88
N ALA A 260 6.39 -14.62 8.55
CA ALA A 260 5.94 -15.78 7.76
C ALA A 260 6.74 -17.07 8.09
N LEU A 261 7.92 -16.96 8.71
CA LEU A 261 8.71 -18.11 9.15
C LEU A 261 8.05 -18.90 10.30
N ASN A 262 7.18 -18.26 11.07
CA ASN A 262 6.45 -18.88 12.17
C ASN A 262 4.98 -19.17 11.83
N ASP A 263 4.54 -18.80 10.62
CA ASP A 263 3.21 -19.11 10.11
C ASP A 263 3.30 -20.09 8.93
N ASN A 264 2.94 -21.34 9.18
CA ASN A 264 2.93 -22.38 8.16
C ASN A 264 1.64 -22.42 7.33
N ARG A 265 0.69 -21.50 7.56
CA ARG A 265 -0.55 -21.45 6.80
C ARG A 265 -0.28 -20.89 5.41
N ASP A 266 -0.85 -21.54 4.41
CA ASP A 266 -0.82 -21.07 3.03
C ASP A 266 -2.09 -20.24 2.75
N PRO A 267 -1.98 -18.94 2.40
CA PRO A 267 -3.14 -18.16 1.97
C PRO A 267 -3.88 -18.78 0.77
N GLU A 268 -3.22 -19.67 0.00
CA GLU A 268 -3.82 -20.42 -1.10
C GLU A 268 -4.75 -21.55 -0.65
N GLU A 269 -4.69 -21.97 0.62
CA GLU A 269 -5.56 -23.01 1.19
C GLU A 269 -6.80 -22.43 1.89
N LEU A 270 -6.90 -21.10 1.99
CA LEU A 270 -7.99 -20.43 2.66
C LEU A 270 -9.26 -20.46 1.82
N ILE A 271 -10.25 -21.21 2.30
CA ILE A 271 -11.62 -21.24 1.76
C ILE A 271 -12.55 -20.57 2.77
N VAL A 272 -13.28 -19.56 2.33
CA VAL A 272 -14.29 -18.86 3.13
C VAL A 272 -15.70 -19.33 2.75
N ALA A 273 -16.66 -19.11 3.65
CA ALA A 273 -18.07 -19.37 3.39
C ALA A 273 -18.64 -18.50 2.26
N GLU A 274 -19.65 -19.00 1.57
CA GLU A 274 -20.29 -18.31 0.42
C GLU A 274 -21.04 -17.03 0.83
N ASP A 275 -21.43 -16.90 2.10
CA ASP A 275 -22.09 -15.72 2.67
C ASP A 275 -21.11 -14.62 3.09
N ALA A 276 -19.79 -14.82 2.94
CA ALA A 276 -18.78 -13.89 3.44
C ALA A 276 -18.97 -12.45 2.93
N GLN A 277 -19.27 -12.27 1.64
CA GLN A 277 -19.52 -10.94 1.09
C GLN A 277 -20.84 -10.33 1.54
N GLU A 278 -21.90 -11.13 1.73
CA GLU A 278 -23.16 -10.62 2.28
C GLU A 278 -22.94 -10.11 3.70
N TYR A 279 -22.23 -10.88 4.52
CA TYR A 279 -21.84 -10.48 5.87
C TYR A 279 -21.01 -9.19 5.87
N VAL A 280 -19.96 -9.12 5.05
CA VAL A 280 -19.09 -7.92 4.98
C VAL A 280 -19.91 -6.71 4.56
N ASN A 281 -20.74 -6.82 3.53
CA ASN A 281 -21.59 -5.72 3.05
C ASN A 281 -22.58 -5.23 4.11
N GLN A 282 -23.19 -6.15 4.86
CA GLN A 282 -24.12 -5.81 5.93
C GLN A 282 -23.40 -5.04 7.05
N GLN A 283 -22.31 -5.57 7.57
CA GLN A 283 -21.54 -4.95 8.65
C GLN A 283 -20.91 -3.62 8.21
N TRP A 284 -20.46 -3.53 6.96
CA TRP A 284 -19.92 -2.30 6.39
C TRP A 284 -20.99 -1.20 6.27
N SER A 285 -22.20 -1.55 5.86
CA SER A 285 -23.31 -0.59 5.78
C SER A 285 -23.73 -0.05 7.16
N GLU A 286 -23.64 -0.89 8.20
CA GLU A 286 -23.88 -0.47 9.59
C GLU A 286 -22.80 0.51 10.07
N PHE A 287 -21.54 0.31 9.64
CA PHE A 287 -20.42 1.21 9.91
C PHE A 287 -20.62 2.58 9.25
N ASP A 288 -20.86 2.61 7.93
CA ASP A 288 -21.06 3.86 7.16
C ASP A 288 -22.29 4.67 7.60
N GLY A 289 -23.30 4.00 8.18
CA GLY A 289 -24.50 4.66 8.72
C GLY A 289 -24.30 5.35 10.08
N THR A 290 -23.14 5.17 10.73
CA THR A 290 -22.83 5.71 12.07
C THR A 290 -21.75 6.78 12.11
N SER A 291 -21.13 7.09 10.96
CA SER A 291 -20.11 8.14 10.80
C SER A 291 -20.68 9.51 10.49
#